data_AF-A0A4Q1SWC9-F1
#
_entry.id   AF-A0A4Q1SWC9-F1
#
_cell.length_a   1.000
_cell.length_b   1.000
_cell.length_c   1.000
_cell.angle_alpha   90.00
_cell.angle_beta   90.00
_cell.angle_gamma   90.00
#
_symmetry.space_group_name_H-M   'P 1'
#
loop_
_entity.id
_entity.type
_entity.pdbx_description
1 polymer ?
#
loop_
_entity_poly.entity_id
_entity_poly.type
_entity_poly.pdbx_seq_one_letter_code
_entity_poly.pdbx_strand_id
1 'polypeptide(L)' 'MDQSRFSTDDKLAEKMYEPKDYQSNSTLNKGLAITHEQVSDAYMEGSIDAVIENAQGTGEDAQIPREGFEQ' A
#
# COMPACT_ATOMS: atom_id res chain seq x y z
N MET A 1 15.36 26.28 -26.36
CA MET A 1 14.72 25.49 -25.29
C MET A 1 14.02 24.32 -25.95
N ASP A 2 14.34 23.11 -25.52
CA ASP A 2 13.75 21.87 -26.04
C ASP A 2 12.31 21.73 -25.52
N GLN A 3 11.32 21.95 -26.39
CA GLN A 3 9.90 21.92 -26.04
C GLN A 3 9.36 20.50 -25.78
N SER A 4 10.14 19.45 -26.04
CA SER A 4 9.68 18.06 -25.91
C SER A 4 9.53 17.58 -24.46
N ARG A 5 10.25 18.20 -23.51
CA ARG A 5 10.24 17.81 -22.09
C ARG A 5 8.98 18.26 -21.37
N PHE A 6 8.52 19.48 -21.64
CA PHE A 6 7.34 20.08 -20.99
C PHE A 6 6.05 19.26 -21.19
N SER A 7 5.81 18.74 -22.41
CA SER A 7 4.60 17.94 -22.68
C SER A 7 4.57 16.58 -21.98
N THR A 8 5.74 16.07 -21.54
CA THR A 8 5.82 14.79 -20.83
C THR A 8 5.62 14.98 -19.33
N ASP A 9 6.15 16.07 -18.78
CA ASP A 9 6.02 16.40 -17.35
C ASP A 9 4.56 16.71 -16.97
N ASP A 10 3.84 17.46 -17.81
CA ASP A 10 2.42 17.76 -17.57
C ASP A 10 1.57 16.47 -17.57
N LYS A 11 1.83 15.56 -18.53
CA LYS A 11 1.15 14.25 -18.60
C LYS A 11 1.46 13.35 -17.41
N LEU A 12 2.67 13.46 -16.85
CA LEU A 12 3.07 12.74 -15.65
C LEU A 12 2.32 13.28 -14.43
N ALA A 13 2.23 14.60 -14.29
CA ALA A 13 1.52 15.26 -13.19
C ALA A 13 0.01 15.01 -13.22
N GLU A 14 -0.58 14.86 -14.41
CA GLU A 14 -2.01 14.58 -14.60
C GLU A 14 -2.37 13.08 -14.50
N LYS A 15 -1.37 12.19 -14.40
CA LYS A 15 -1.62 10.75 -14.43
C LYS A 15 -2.34 10.29 -13.16
N MET A 16 -3.54 9.76 -13.34
CA MET A 16 -4.36 9.16 -12.27
C MET A 16 -4.35 7.63 -12.38
N TYR A 17 -4.75 6.98 -11.27
CA TYR A 17 -4.97 5.53 -11.23
C TYR A 17 -6.04 5.10 -12.26
N GLU A 18 -5.75 4.03 -13.00
CA GLU A 18 -6.72 3.31 -13.81
C GLU A 18 -6.61 1.80 -13.55
N PRO A 19 -7.72 1.05 -13.39
CA PRO A 19 -7.66 -0.39 -13.10
C PRO A 19 -6.91 -1.24 -14.13
N LYS A 20 -6.80 -0.79 -15.39
CA LYS A 20 -6.02 -1.51 -16.41
C LYS A 20 -4.50 -1.37 -16.23
N ASP A 21 -4.04 -0.43 -15.41
CA ASP A 21 -2.62 -0.08 -15.28
C ASP A 21 -1.78 -1.16 -14.60
N TYR A 22 -2.38 -2.13 -13.90
CA TYR A 22 -1.67 -3.34 -13.43
C TYR A 22 -0.99 -4.11 -14.57
N GLN A 23 -1.58 -4.08 -15.77
CA GLN A 23 -1.06 -4.77 -16.95
C GLN A 23 -0.15 -3.87 -17.81
N SER A 24 0.06 -2.61 -17.42
CA SER A 24 0.85 -1.66 -18.18
C SER A 24 2.32 -2.06 -18.26
N ASN A 25 3.00 -1.71 -19.36
CA ASN A 25 4.45 -1.85 -19.48
C ASN A 25 5.21 -0.68 -18.82
N SER A 26 4.49 0.37 -18.38
CA SER A 26 5.05 1.51 -17.66
C SER A 26 5.17 1.21 -16.17
N THR A 27 6.37 1.39 -15.62
CA THR A 27 6.65 1.24 -14.17
C THR A 27 5.82 2.19 -13.33
N LEU A 28 5.65 3.45 -13.78
CA LEU A 28 4.85 4.43 -13.08
C LEU A 28 3.38 3.98 -12.96
N ASN A 29 2.79 3.53 -14.08
CA ASN A 29 1.40 3.09 -14.12
C ASN A 29 1.18 1.91 -13.16
N LYS A 30 2.08 0.92 -13.20
CA LYS A 30 2.06 -0.21 -12.28
C LYS A 30 2.19 0.23 -10.83
N GLY A 31 3.10 1.16 -10.53
CA GLY A 31 3.27 1.70 -9.18
C GLY A 31 2.01 2.41 -8.65
N LEU A 32 1.36 3.22 -9.48
CA LEU A 32 0.09 3.87 -9.13
C LEU A 32 -1.02 2.84 -8.87
N ALA A 33 -1.10 1.79 -9.68
CA ALA A 33 -2.06 0.71 -9.49
C ALA A 33 -1.82 -0.06 -8.19
N ILE A 34 -0.58 -0.54 -7.97
CA ILE A 34 -0.19 -1.31 -6.77
C ILE A 34 -0.42 -0.50 -5.49
N THR A 35 -0.07 0.78 -5.47
CA THR A 35 -0.28 1.61 -4.27
C THR A 35 -1.76 1.89 -4.01
N HIS A 36 -2.59 2.00 -5.05
CA HIS A 36 -4.03 2.09 -4.90
C HIS A 36 -4.62 0.79 -4.30
N GLU A 37 -4.10 -0.38 -4.71
CA GLU A 37 -4.43 -1.68 -4.10
C GLU A 37 -4.09 -1.69 -2.62
N GLN A 38 -2.82 -1.42 -2.27
CA GLN A 38 -2.34 -1.48 -0.89
C GLN A 38 -3.15 -0.58 0.05
N VAL A 39 -3.53 0.63 -0.40
CA VAL A 39 -4.37 1.54 0.38
C VAL A 39 -5.79 0.99 0.52
N SER A 40 -6.35 0.40 -0.53
CA SER A 40 -7.69 -0.18 -0.51
C SER A 40 -7.75 -1.43 0.37
N ASP A 41 -6.73 -2.28 0.30
CA ASP A 41 -6.57 -3.47 1.14
C ASP A 41 -6.46 -3.06 2.59
N ALA A 42 -5.59 -2.10 2.93
CA ALA A 42 -5.49 -1.60 4.31
C ALA A 42 -6.81 -0.99 4.82
N TYR A 43 -7.58 -0.35 3.95
CA TYR A 43 -8.90 0.19 4.32
C TYR A 43 -9.95 -0.90 4.52
N MET A 44 -9.96 -1.93 3.67
CA MET A 44 -10.97 -3.00 3.69
C MET A 44 -10.65 -4.11 4.70
N GLU A 45 -9.40 -4.55 4.78
CA GLU A 45 -8.90 -5.53 5.75
C GLU A 45 -8.82 -4.93 7.16
N GLY A 46 -8.58 -3.62 7.26
CA GLY A 46 -8.39 -2.94 8.54
C GLY A 46 -7.01 -3.24 9.12
N SER A 47 -6.91 -3.34 10.45
CA SER A 47 -5.65 -3.70 11.12
C SER A 47 -5.53 -5.20 11.33
N ILE A 48 -4.42 -5.80 10.87
CA ILE A 48 -3.99 -7.11 11.34
C ILE A 48 -3.41 -6.93 12.74
N ASP A 49 -4.19 -7.26 13.76
CA ASP A 49 -3.72 -7.23 15.14
C ASP A 49 -2.77 -8.40 15.39
N ALA A 50 -1.57 -8.08 15.88
CA ALA A 50 -0.62 -9.10 16.32
C ALA A 50 -1.13 -9.70 17.63
N VAL A 51 -1.93 -10.75 17.51
CA VAL A 51 -2.47 -11.52 18.61
C VAL A 51 -1.71 -12.83 18.70
N ILE A 52 -1.18 -13.15 19.89
CA ILE A 52 -0.60 -14.47 20.16
C ILE A 52 -1.76 -15.36 20.63
N GLU A 53 -2.18 -16.26 19.75
CA GLU A 53 -3.16 -17.30 20.09
C GLU A 53 -2.55 -18.25 21.12
N ASN A 54 -3.27 -18.49 22.21
CA ASN A 54 -2.85 -19.43 23.23
C ASN A 54 -2.99 -20.87 22.71
N ALA A 55 -1.89 -21.46 22.27
CA ALA A 55 -1.85 -22.81 21.69
C ALA A 55 -2.36 -23.92 22.63
N GLN A 56 -2.46 -23.67 23.94
CA GLN A 56 -3.01 -24.61 24.91
C GLN A 56 -4.54 -24.50 25.05
N GLY A 57 -5.20 -23.50 24.45
CA GLY A 57 -6.66 -23.34 24.47
C GLY A 57 -7.23 -23.01 25.85
N THR A 58 -6.40 -22.56 26.79
CA THR A 58 -6.74 -22.40 28.22
C THR A 58 -6.81 -20.94 28.70
N GLY A 59 -6.66 -19.95 27.82
CA GLY A 59 -6.66 -18.54 28.22
C GLY A 59 -6.98 -17.55 27.10
N GLU A 60 -7.26 -16.31 27.50
CA GLU A 60 -7.54 -15.18 26.61
C GLU A 60 -6.34 -14.87 25.70
N ASP A 61 -6.65 -14.46 24.48
CA ASP A 61 -5.70 -14.03 23.47
C ASP A 61 -4.84 -12.85 23.97
N ALA A 62 -3.52 -12.98 23.84
CA ALA A 62 -2.59 -11.94 24.28
C ALA A 62 -2.31 -10.95 23.13
N GLN A 63 -2.77 -9.71 23.27
CA GLN A 63 -2.39 -8.63 22.36
C GLN A 63 -0.92 -8.25 22.57
N ILE A 64 -0.15 -8.18 21.48
CA ILE A 64 1.21 -7.67 21.54
C ILE A 64 1.17 -6.14 21.73
N PRO A 65 1.86 -5.58 22.74
CA PRO A 65 1.94 -4.14 22.96
C PRO A 65 2.50 -3.41 21.74
N ARG A 66 1.84 -2.33 21.31
CA ARG A 66 2.30 -1.45 20.22
C ARG A 66 3.23 -0.36 20.72
N GLU A 67 4.22 -0.73 21.54
CA GLU A 67 5.23 0.17 22.10
C GLU A 67 6.63 -0.22 21.64
N GLY A 68 7.52 0.76 21.55
CA GLY A 68 8.92 0.51 21.22
C GLY A 68 9.64 -0.18 22.38
N PHE A 69 10.72 -0.92 22.07
CA PHE A 69 11.57 -1.48 23.12
C PHE A 69 12.34 -0.35 23.81
N GLU A 70 12.04 -0.07 25.08
CA GLU A 70 12.88 0.78 25.92
C GLU A 70 14.10 -0.03 26.38
N GLN A 71 15.30 0.53 26.18
CA GLN A 71 16.58 -0.09 26.54
C GLN A 71 16.93 0.10 28.01
#